data_AF-A0A0V8JS68-F1
#
_entry.id   AF-A0A0V8JS68-F1
#
_cell.length_a   1.000
_cell.length_b   1.000
_cell.length_c   1.000
_cell.angle_alpha   90.00
_cell.angle_beta   90.00
_cell.angle_gamma   90.00
#
_symmetry.space_group_name_H-M   'P 1'
#
loop_
_entity.id
_entity.type
_entity.pdbx_description
1 polymer ?
#
loop_
_entity_poly.entity_id
_entity_poly.type
_entity_poly.pdbx_seq_one_letter_code
_entity_poly.pdbx_strand_id
1 'polypeptide(L)'
;MTFEQMLKDALEEALAPIKRDIEELKSASSLSKYGPVLTVTELMDFLKIGRTKATELVSRPDFPVIRACGIKVPTHLLMEWIEQNTEWVQHNTKYFNQAVM
;
A
#
# COMPACT_ATOMS: atom_id res chain seq x y z
N MET A 1 -46.38 8.40 6.15
CA MET A 1 -45.18 8.31 5.29
C MET A 1 -45.46 9.09 4.02
N THR A 2 -44.57 10.02 3.66
CA THR A 2 -44.63 10.73 2.38
C THR A 2 -43.93 9.90 1.31
N PHE A 3 -44.31 10.07 0.04
CA PHE A 3 -43.69 9.38 -1.09
C PHE A 3 -42.17 9.62 -1.15
N GLU A 4 -41.72 10.82 -0.82
CA GLU A 4 -40.28 11.13 -0.70
C GLU A 4 -39.58 10.31 0.37
N GLN A 5 -40.24 10.02 1.49
CA GLN A 5 -39.69 9.16 2.54
C GLN A 5 -39.54 7.73 2.01
N MET A 6 -40.59 7.20 1.37
CA MET A 6 -40.55 5.86 0.77
C MET A 6 -39.49 5.73 -0.32
N LEU A 7 -39.32 6.77 -1.14
CA LEU A 7 -38.31 6.81 -2.20
C LEU A 7 -36.90 6.80 -1.60
N LYS A 8 -36.66 7.59 -0.55
CA LYS A 8 -35.36 7.62 0.15
C LYS A 8 -35.05 6.28 0.80
N ASP A 9 -36.02 5.70 1.50
CA ASP A 9 -35.84 4.43 2.20
C ASP A 9 -35.53 3.29 1.21
N ALA A 10 -36.28 3.20 0.09
CA ALA A 10 -36.05 2.20 -0.94
C ALA A 10 -34.71 2.38 -1.68
N LEU A 11 -34.30 3.63 -1.91
CA LEU A 11 -33.00 3.93 -2.52
C LEU A 11 -31.85 3.54 -1.57
N GLU A 12 -32.00 3.83 -0.29
CA GLU A 12 -30.98 3.54 0.72
C GLU A 12 -30.81 2.03 0.94
N GLU A 13 -31.92 1.28 0.89
CA GLU A 13 -31.92 -0.19 0.91
C GLU A 13 -31.20 -0.78 -0.32
N ALA A 14 -31.47 -0.26 -1.51
CA ALA A 14 -30.82 -0.72 -2.74
C ALA A 14 -29.32 -0.36 -2.81
N LEU A 15 -28.91 0.76 -2.21
CA LEU A 15 -27.51 1.23 -2.20
C LEU A 15 -26.67 0.63 -1.07
N ALA A 16 -27.29 0.11 -0.01
CA ALA A 16 -26.60 -0.55 1.11
C ALA A 16 -25.62 -1.67 0.69
N PRO A 17 -25.98 -2.62 -0.19
CA PRO A 17 -25.04 -3.65 -0.64
C PRO A 17 -23.86 -3.06 -1.43
N ILE A 18 -24.12 -2.13 -2.35
CA ILE A 18 -23.08 -1.50 -3.18
C ILE A 18 -22.07 -0.75 -2.29
N LYS A 19 -22.54 -0.07 -1.23
CA LYS A 19 -21.65 0.60 -0.27
C LYS A 19 -20.76 -0.40 0.48
N ARG A 20 -21.29 -1.57 0.86
CA ARG A 20 -20.50 -2.62 1.55
C ARG A 20 -19.43 -3.18 0.62
N ASP A 21 -19.80 -3.52 -0.62
CA ASP A 21 -18.85 -4.06 -1.59
C ASP A 21 -17.73 -3.06 -1.91
N ILE A 22 -18.04 -1.76 -1.99
CA ILE A 22 -17.04 -0.71 -2.17
C ILE A 22 -16.08 -0.63 -0.98
N GLU A 23 -16.57 -0.74 0.25
CA GLU A 23 -15.72 -0.71 1.45
C GLU A 23 -14.88 -1.99 1.60
N GLU A 24 -15.42 -3.15 1.23
CA GLU A 24 -14.65 -4.41 1.14
C GLU A 24 -13.56 -4.32 0.05
N LEU A 25 -13.88 -3.75 -1.11
CA LEU A 25 -12.89 -3.53 -2.17
C LEU A 25 -11.82 -2.52 -1.75
N LYS A 26 -12.17 -1.45 -1.03
CA LYS A 26 -11.21 -0.49 -0.48
C LYS A 26 -10.34 -1.05 0.65
N SER A 27 -10.84 -2.01 1.42
CA SER A 27 -10.06 -2.63 2.50
C SER A 27 -9.15 -3.75 1.95
N ALA A 28 -9.60 -4.50 0.95
CA ALA A 28 -8.78 -5.47 0.23
C ALA A 28 -7.76 -4.79 -0.69
N SER A 29 -8.15 -3.69 -1.33
CA SER A 29 -7.28 -2.78 -2.05
C SER A 29 -6.88 -1.68 -1.08
N SER A 30 -5.90 -1.94 -0.22
CA SER A 30 -5.05 -0.89 0.37
C SER A 30 -4.24 -0.19 -0.73
N LEU A 31 -4.94 0.26 -1.79
CA LEU A 31 -4.53 1.20 -2.81
C LEU A 31 -4.30 2.51 -2.08
N SER A 32 -3.10 2.57 -1.49
CA SER A 32 -2.32 3.79 -1.45
C SER A 32 -2.51 4.52 -2.78
N LYS A 33 -2.29 5.84 -2.79
CA LYS A 33 -2.21 6.67 -4.01
C LYS A 33 -1.45 6.01 -5.18
N TYR A 34 -0.66 4.98 -4.92
CA TYR A 34 0.18 4.26 -5.82
C TYR A 34 -0.35 2.86 -6.17
N GLY A 35 -0.16 2.47 -7.43
CA GLY A 35 -0.52 1.14 -7.92
C GLY A 35 0.37 0.01 -7.37
N PRO A 36 0.20 -1.23 -7.86
CA PRO A 36 0.98 -2.39 -7.41
C PRO A 36 2.47 -2.32 -7.81
N VAL A 37 2.80 -1.44 -8.75
CA VAL A 37 4.16 -1.24 -9.26
C VAL A 37 4.42 0.26 -9.37
N LEU A 38 5.51 0.71 -8.75
CA LEU A 38 5.97 2.09 -8.77
C LEU A 38 6.97 2.32 -9.91
N THR A 39 6.86 3.49 -10.53
CA THR A 39 7.93 4.12 -11.30
C THR A 39 8.94 4.78 -10.36
N VAL A 40 10.10 5.17 -10.89
CA VAL A 40 11.10 5.95 -10.13
C VAL A 40 10.52 7.29 -9.63
N THR A 41 9.68 7.95 -10.42
CA THR A 41 9.02 9.20 -10.03
C THR A 41 8.06 8.97 -8.87
N GLU A 42 7.25 7.91 -8.93
CA GLU A 42 6.33 7.55 -7.84
C GLU A 42 7.08 7.12 -6.58
N LEU A 43 8.20 6.41 -6.71
CA LEU A 43 9.07 6.06 -5.59
C LEU A 43 9.65 7.31 -4.91
N MET A 44 10.10 8.30 -5.70
CA MET A 44 10.57 9.58 -5.18
C MET A 44 9.46 10.30 -4.40
N ASP A 45 8.26 10.31 -4.94
CA ASP A 45 7.10 10.93 -4.29
C ASP A 45 6.65 10.18 -3.03
N PHE A 46 6.78 8.85 -3.03
CA PHE A 46 6.43 7.96 -1.92
C PHE A 46 7.40 8.13 -0.75
N LEU A 47 8.71 8.01 -1.02
CA LEU A 47 9.76 8.10 0.01
C LEU A 47 10.19 9.54 0.33
N LYS A 48 9.69 10.54 -0.42
CA LYS A 48 10.09 11.95 -0.30
C LYS A 48 11.59 12.17 -0.48
N ILE A 49 12.17 11.49 -1.47
CA ILE A 49 13.61 11.57 -1.78
C ILE A 49 13.87 12.23 -3.13
N GLY A 50 15.04 12.87 -3.24
CA GLY A 50 15.52 13.42 -4.51
C GLY A 50 15.96 12.34 -5.49
N ARG A 51 16.10 12.73 -6.77
CA ARG A 51 16.48 11.82 -7.87
C ARG A 51 17.78 11.06 -7.62
N THR A 52 18.82 11.73 -7.11
CA THR A 52 20.11 11.10 -6.82
C THR A 52 19.96 9.94 -5.84
N LYS A 53 19.22 10.16 -4.75
CA LYS A 53 18.95 9.12 -3.75
C LYS A 53 18.09 7.99 -4.28
N ALA A 54 17.10 8.30 -5.12
CA ALA A 54 16.32 7.27 -5.80
C ALA A 54 17.20 6.40 -6.71
N THR A 55 18.12 6.99 -7.48
CA THR A 55 19.06 6.25 -8.34
C THR A 55 20.01 5.37 -7.53
N GLU A 56 20.57 5.90 -6.44
CA GLU A 56 21.41 5.12 -5.51
C GLU A 56 20.64 3.93 -4.95
N LEU A 57 19.40 4.15 -4.50
CA LEU A 57 18.54 3.13 -3.89
C LEU A 57 18.20 2.01 -4.88
N VAL A 58 17.73 2.32 -6.08
CA VAL A 58 17.39 1.31 -7.10
C VAL A 58 18.62 0.58 -7.67
N SER A 59 19.83 1.09 -7.41
CA SER A 59 21.09 0.46 -7.83
C SER A 59 21.63 -0.51 -6.78
N ARG A 60 21.06 -0.52 -5.58
CA ARG A 60 21.45 -1.47 -4.53
C ARG A 60 21.10 -2.90 -4.94
N PRO A 61 21.98 -3.88 -4.64
CA PRO A 61 21.75 -5.28 -4.99
C PRO A 61 20.60 -5.92 -4.20
N ASP A 62 20.30 -5.42 -3.00
CA ASP A 62 19.25 -5.91 -2.11
C ASP A 62 17.88 -5.24 -2.33
N PHE A 63 17.81 -4.21 -3.18
CA PHE A 63 16.59 -3.45 -3.37
C PHE A 63 15.67 -4.08 -4.43
N PRO A 64 14.35 -4.21 -4.16
CA PRO A 64 13.43 -4.92 -5.04
C PRO A 64 13.12 -4.12 -6.31
N VAL A 65 13.87 -4.38 -7.38
CA VAL A 65 13.72 -3.73 -8.67
C VAL A 65 13.52 -4.74 -9.80
N ILE A 66 12.49 -4.51 -10.61
CA ILE A 66 12.32 -5.17 -11.90
C ILE A 66 13.07 -4.35 -12.94
N ARG A 67 13.91 -5.00 -13.75
CA ARG A 67 14.67 -4.36 -14.85
C ARG A 67 14.21 -4.77 -16.25
N ALA A 68 13.44 -5.86 -16.36
CA ALA A 68 12.98 -6.42 -17.64
C ALA A 68 12.06 -5.48 -18.44
N CYS A 69 11.36 -4.55 -17.77
CA CYS A 69 10.43 -3.60 -18.39
C CYS A 69 10.77 -2.14 -18.01
N GLY A 70 12.05 -1.82 -17.90
CA GLY A 70 12.55 -0.57 -17.30
C GLY A 70 12.62 -0.64 -15.77
N ILE A 71 13.01 0.46 -15.11
CA ILE A 71 13.13 0.49 -13.64
C ILE A 71 11.75 0.60 -13.01
N LYS A 72 11.29 -0.51 -12.41
CA LYS A 72 10.01 -0.62 -11.73
C LYS A 72 10.19 -1.27 -10.36
N VAL A 73 9.42 -0.82 -9.37
CA VAL A 73 9.52 -1.28 -7.99
C VAL A 73 8.16 -1.84 -7.55
N PRO A 74 8.03 -3.14 -7.28
CA PRO A 74 6.79 -3.70 -6.75
C PRO A 74 6.48 -3.15 -5.36
N THR A 75 5.29 -2.61 -5.16
CA THR A 75 4.92 -1.91 -3.92
C THR A 75 4.96 -2.85 -2.72
N HIS A 76 4.50 -4.10 -2.87
CA HIS A 76 4.53 -5.09 -1.80
C HIS A 76 5.96 -5.41 -1.33
N LEU A 77 6.90 -5.64 -2.26
CA LEU A 77 8.31 -5.89 -1.91
C LEU A 77 9.00 -4.64 -1.34
N LEU A 78 8.63 -3.44 -1.80
CA LEU A 78 9.14 -2.21 -1.21
C LEU A 78 8.77 -2.12 0.28
N MET A 79 7.52 -2.43 0.63
CA MET A 79 7.07 -2.41 2.03
C MET A 79 7.84 -3.44 2.87
N GLU A 80 7.99 -4.66 2.37
CA GLU A 80 8.79 -5.70 3.03
C GLU A 80 10.25 -5.27 3.21
N TRP A 81 10.86 -4.67 2.18
CA TRP A 81 12.22 -4.15 2.26
C TRP A 81 12.34 -3.02 3.29
N ILE A 82 11.36 -2.12 3.38
CA ILE A 82 11.32 -1.04 4.40
C ILE A 82 11.25 -1.66 5.81
N GLU A 83 10.40 -2.66 6.03
CA GLU A 83 10.29 -3.35 7.32
C GLU A 83 11.62 -4.01 7.71
N GLN A 84 12.30 -4.63 6.77
CA GLN A 84 13.62 -5.25 7.01
C GLN A 84 14.74 -4.22 7.24
N ASN A 85 14.66 -3.05 6.61
CA ASN A 85 15.68 -2.00 6.67
C ASN A 85 15.37 -0.92 7.73
N THR A 86 14.34 -1.11 8.54
CA THR A 86 14.08 -0.27 9.71
C THR A 86 14.55 -1.00 10.97
N GLU A 87 15.53 -0.42 11.67
CA GLU A 87 16.02 -0.93 12.98
C GLU A 87 14.93 -0.93 14.07
N TRP A 88 13.74 -0.40 13.77
CA TRP A 88 12.63 -0.24 14.70
C TRP A 88 12.15 -1.55 15.32
N VAL A 89 12.09 -2.63 14.54
CA VAL A 89 11.63 -3.95 15.03
C VAL A 89 12.56 -4.50 16.11
N GLN A 90 13.87 -4.29 15.94
CA GLN A 90 14.91 -4.78 16.87
C GLN A 90 14.91 -4.00 18.20
N HIS A 91 14.54 -2.72 18.19
CA HIS A 91 14.55 -1.87 19.38
C HIS A 91 13.21 -1.78 20.11
N ASN A 92 12.08 -1.97 19.43
CA ASN A 92 10.74 -1.69 20.01
C ASN A 92 9.81 -2.90 20.10
N THR A 93 10.18 -4.08 19.61
CA THR A 93 9.31 -5.26 19.65
C THR A 93 10.01 -6.48 20.25
N LYS A 94 9.30 -7.26 21.08
CA LYS A 94 9.77 -8.57 21.59
C LYS A 94 9.41 -9.73 20.66
N TYR A 95 8.93 -9.46 19.44
CA TYR A 95 8.38 -10.46 18.53
C TYR A 95 9.39 -11.58 18.21
N PHE A 96 10.67 -11.26 18.07
CA PHE A 96 11.72 -12.25 17.79
C PHE A 96 12.32 -12.90 19.05
N ASN A 97 11.97 -12.44 20.26
CA ASN A 97 12.44 -13.01 21.53
C ASN A 97 11.54 -14.13 22.07
N GLN A 98 10.40 -14.43 21.44
CA GLN A 98 9.46 -15.47 21.89
C GLN A 98 9.46 -16.75 21.04
N ALA A 99 10.25 -16.81 19.95
CA ALA A 99 10.31 -18.00 19.10
C ALA A 99 11.40 -19.02 19.50
N VAL A 100 12.03 -18.85 20.67
CA VAL A 100 12.94 -19.86 21.25
C VAL A 100 12.46 -20.19 22.67
N MET A 101 11.50 -21.10 22.75
CA MET A 101 11.27 -21.95 23.91
C MET A 101 10.70 -23.29 23.45
#